data_AF-A0A813J828-F1
#
_entry.id   AF-A0A813J828-F1
#
_cell.length_a   1.000
_cell.length_b   1.000
_cell.length_c   1.000
_cell.angle_alpha   90.00
_cell.angle_beta   90.00
_cell.angle_gamma   90.00
#
_symmetry.space_group_name_H-M   'P 1'
#
loop_
_entity.id
_entity.type
_entity.pdbx_description
1 polymer ?
#
loop_
_entity_poly.entity_id
_entity_poly.type
_entity_poly.pdbx_seq_one_letter_code
_entity_poly.pdbx_strand_id
1 'polypeptide(L)'
;ARFFAAPLAGAPPLLVTAMAAPRGPACLGIYATDGTLVKEAKVDAKPLTCMSVSDDGKQLCLNLVTGAKRIYALPSLKCIKKVENVHELPAPCAAFLGEATVVSGSGDRSINLMFFGKGKGGILRSDVEVFCVMLAMIIVAFFILRIGLKGGELQQGLAANRLAEL
;
A
#
# COMPACT_ATOMS: atom_id res chain seq x y z
N ALA A 1 3.65 -27.33 2.04
CA ALA A 1 4.69 -26.54 1.35
C ALA A 1 4.39 -26.57 -0.14
N ARG A 2 4.15 -25.42 -0.78
CA ARG A 2 4.12 -25.35 -2.25
C ARG A 2 5.57 -25.15 -2.71
N PHE A 3 6.15 -26.18 -3.32
CA PHE A 3 7.41 -26.06 -4.06
C PHE A 3 7.04 -25.49 -5.43
N PHE A 4 7.46 -24.25 -5.74
CA PHE A 4 7.26 -23.71 -7.07
C PHE A 4 8.16 -24.47 -8.05
N ALA A 5 7.54 -24.98 -9.11
CA ALA A 5 8.19 -25.65 -10.23
C ALA A 5 8.40 -24.64 -11.38
N ALA A 6 9.47 -24.93 -12.13
CA ALA A 6 9.99 -24.26 -13.32
C ALA A 6 10.93 -23.06 -13.05
N PRO A 7 12.25 -23.24 -13.25
CA PRO A 7 13.18 -22.13 -13.35
C PRO A 7 12.73 -21.23 -14.52
N LEU A 8 12.72 -19.90 -14.32
CA LEU A 8 12.87 -19.00 -15.47
C LEU A 8 14.13 -19.45 -16.22
N ALA A 9 13.99 -19.71 -17.52
CA ALA A 9 15.08 -20.21 -18.35
C ALA A 9 16.38 -19.42 -18.10
N GLY A 10 17.38 -20.08 -17.51
CA GLY A 10 18.71 -19.54 -17.25
C GLY A 10 19.03 -19.10 -15.81
N ALA A 11 18.08 -19.12 -14.86
CA ALA A 11 18.38 -18.86 -13.44
C ALA A 11 18.40 -20.15 -12.63
N PRO A 12 19.36 -20.36 -11.70
CA PRO A 12 19.36 -21.52 -10.83
C PRO A 12 18.07 -21.50 -9.98
N PRO A 13 17.39 -22.64 -9.79
CA PRO A 13 16.23 -22.71 -8.92
C PRO A 13 16.61 -22.27 -7.49
N LEU A 14 15.85 -21.32 -6.95
CA LEU A 14 16.07 -20.74 -5.62
C LEU A 14 14.98 -21.20 -4.66
N LEU A 15 15.39 -21.75 -3.53
CA LEU A 15 14.53 -22.10 -2.40
C LEU A 15 14.46 -20.91 -1.43
N VAL A 16 13.25 -20.44 -1.16
CA VAL A 16 13.03 -19.42 -0.12
C VAL A 16 12.58 -20.12 1.16
N THR A 17 13.29 -19.89 2.26
CA THR A 17 12.93 -20.42 3.58
C THR A 17 12.73 -19.27 4.56
N ALA A 18 11.78 -19.48 5.46
CA ALA A 18 11.57 -18.67 6.64
C ALA A 18 11.97 -19.52 7.84
N MET A 19 13.04 -19.12 8.51
CA MET A 19 13.55 -19.79 9.69
C MET A 19 13.16 -18.99 10.92
N ALA A 20 12.57 -19.68 11.90
CA ALA A 20 12.35 -19.14 13.22
C ALA A 20 12.85 -20.16 14.23
N ALA A 21 13.90 -19.81 14.96
CA ALA A 21 14.28 -20.64 16.09
C ALA A 21 13.20 -20.51 17.19
N PRO A 22 12.93 -21.55 18.00
CA PRO A 22 11.89 -21.54 19.03
C PRO A 22 11.95 -20.33 19.98
N ARG A 23 13.13 -19.72 20.14
CA ARG A 23 13.38 -18.50 20.93
C ARG A 23 14.32 -17.50 20.25
N GLY A 24 14.61 -17.69 18.97
CA GLY A 24 15.57 -16.85 18.24
C GLY A 24 14.89 -15.96 17.20
N PRO A 25 15.68 -15.06 16.58
CA PRO A 25 15.14 -14.15 15.58
C PRO A 25 14.58 -14.91 14.38
N ALA A 26 13.54 -14.35 13.81
CA ALA A 26 13.04 -14.73 12.50
C ALA A 26 14.01 -14.25 11.42
N CYS A 27 14.46 -15.17 10.57
CA CYS A 27 15.31 -14.90 9.42
C CYS A 27 14.67 -15.44 8.14
N LEU A 28 14.93 -14.77 7.03
CA LEU A 28 14.67 -15.26 5.69
C LEU A 28 15.98 -15.71 5.07
N GLY A 29 15.98 -16.88 4.47
CA GLY A 29 17.07 -17.37 3.64
C GLY A 29 16.60 -17.63 2.23
N ILE A 30 17.44 -17.28 1.26
CA ILE A 30 17.35 -17.75 -0.12
C ILE A 30 18.53 -18.70 -0.31
N TYR A 31 18.22 -19.92 -0.70
CA TYR A 31 19.18 -20.99 -0.95
C TYR A 31 19.13 -21.38 -2.42
N ALA A 32 20.25 -21.77 -2.99
CA ALA A 32 20.24 -22.51 -4.25
C ALA A 32 19.80 -23.96 -4.00
N THR A 33 19.42 -24.69 -5.05
CA THR A 33 18.99 -26.09 -4.92
C THR A 33 20.07 -27.05 -4.42
N ASP A 34 21.34 -26.65 -4.49
CA ASP A 34 22.46 -27.36 -3.90
C ASP A 34 22.56 -27.17 -2.36
N GLY A 35 21.70 -26.34 -1.78
CA GLY A 35 21.69 -26.01 -0.36
C GLY A 35 22.60 -24.84 0.02
N THR A 36 23.26 -24.20 -0.96
CA THR A 36 24.12 -23.04 -0.71
C THR A 36 23.27 -21.82 -0.34
N LEU A 37 23.56 -21.18 0.79
CA LEU A 37 22.92 -19.92 1.19
C LEU A 37 23.36 -18.79 0.24
N VAL A 38 22.42 -18.27 -0.53
CA VAL A 38 22.64 -17.15 -1.46
C VAL A 38 22.45 -15.82 -0.75
N LYS A 39 21.41 -15.73 0.09
CA LYS A 39 21.08 -14.48 0.78
C LYS A 39 20.32 -14.73 2.07
N GLU A 40 20.64 -13.95 3.10
CA GLU A 40 19.89 -13.94 4.35
C GLU A 40 19.41 -12.52 4.70
N ALA A 41 18.25 -12.41 5.34
CA ALA A 41 17.77 -11.18 5.94
C ALA A 41 17.08 -11.45 7.28
N LYS A 42 17.48 -10.73 8.32
CA LYS A 42 16.77 -10.74 9.60
C LYS A 42 15.41 -10.05 9.46
N VAL A 43 14.35 -10.77 9.77
CA VAL A 43 12.96 -10.27 9.70
C VAL A 43 12.58 -9.59 10.99
N ASP A 44 12.67 -10.31 12.11
CA ASP A 44 12.23 -9.84 13.41
C ASP A 44 12.93 -10.57 14.56
N ALA A 45 12.82 -10.04 15.77
CA ALA A 45 13.28 -10.73 16.98
C ALA A 45 12.32 -11.85 17.41
N LYS A 46 11.06 -11.80 16.98
CA LYS A 46 10.02 -12.77 17.33
C LYS A 46 9.86 -13.84 16.26
N PRO A 47 9.46 -15.08 16.63
CA PRO A 47 9.24 -16.18 15.69
C PRO A 47 8.17 -15.89 14.63
N LEU A 48 8.34 -16.54 13.48
CA LEU A 48 7.35 -16.60 12.40
C LEU A 48 6.38 -17.75 12.65
N THR A 49 5.12 -17.55 12.27
CA THR A 49 4.10 -18.59 12.29
C THR A 49 3.68 -19.03 10.89
N CYS A 50 3.92 -18.19 9.89
CA CYS A 50 3.51 -18.47 8.52
C CYS A 50 4.44 -17.80 7.50
N MET A 51 4.57 -18.45 6.34
CA MET A 51 5.17 -17.90 5.15
C MET A 51 4.31 -18.27 3.93
N SER A 52 4.04 -17.29 3.07
CA SER A 52 3.41 -17.48 1.77
C SER A 52 4.20 -16.70 0.71
N VAL A 53 4.36 -17.27 -0.47
CA VAL A 53 4.95 -16.61 -1.65
C VAL A 53 3.82 -16.23 -2.60
N SER A 54 3.94 -15.13 -3.34
CA SER A 54 2.99 -14.75 -4.39
C SER A 54 3.09 -15.68 -5.60
N ASP A 55 2.03 -15.76 -6.41
CA ASP A 55 2.01 -16.63 -7.60
C ASP A 55 3.06 -16.24 -8.64
N ASP A 56 3.44 -14.96 -8.70
CA ASP A 56 4.50 -14.45 -9.58
C ASP A 56 5.92 -14.64 -9.01
N GLY A 57 6.04 -15.17 -7.79
CA GLY A 57 7.32 -15.39 -7.11
C GLY A 57 8.08 -14.13 -6.70
N LYS A 58 7.51 -12.93 -6.87
CA LYS A 58 8.20 -11.65 -6.61
C LYS A 58 8.02 -11.16 -5.18
N GLN A 59 7.08 -11.73 -4.44
CA GLN A 59 6.70 -11.22 -3.13
C GLN A 59 6.55 -12.35 -2.12
N LEU A 60 6.78 -12.00 -0.87
CA LEU A 60 6.71 -12.91 0.26
C LEU A 60 5.93 -12.26 1.40
N CYS A 61 4.95 -12.97 1.93
CA CYS A 61 4.17 -12.61 3.10
C CYS A 61 4.59 -13.47 4.29
N LEU A 62 4.76 -12.83 5.43
CA LEU A 62 5.14 -13.45 6.69
C LEU A 62 4.21 -13.00 7.80
N ASN A 63 3.83 -13.95 8.65
CA ASN A 63 3.14 -13.65 9.91
C ASN A 63 4.06 -13.98 11.08
N LEU A 64 3.99 -13.18 12.14
CA LEU A 64 4.71 -13.37 13.38
C LEU A 64 3.78 -13.91 14.47
N VAL A 65 4.38 -14.50 15.49
CA VAL A 65 3.68 -14.93 16.71
C VAL A 65 3.00 -13.78 17.44
N THR A 66 3.48 -12.55 17.27
CA THR A 66 2.89 -11.33 17.84
C THR A 66 1.65 -10.84 17.09
N GLY A 67 1.20 -11.56 16.06
CA GLY A 67 0.13 -11.11 15.18
C GLY A 67 0.56 -10.00 14.22
N ALA A 68 1.86 -9.72 14.10
CA ALA A 68 2.39 -8.81 13.08
C ALA A 68 2.48 -9.48 11.71
N LYS A 69 2.39 -8.67 10.65
CA LYS A 69 2.47 -9.11 9.26
C LYS A 69 3.53 -8.32 8.50
N ARG A 70 4.35 -9.00 7.69
CA ARG A 70 5.43 -8.38 6.91
C ARG A 70 5.42 -8.86 5.47
N ILE A 71 5.68 -7.93 4.55
CA ILE A 71 5.76 -8.17 3.12
C ILE A 71 7.17 -7.84 2.64
N TYR A 72 7.76 -8.75 1.86
CA TYR A 72 9.12 -8.64 1.33
C TYR A 72 9.13 -8.82 -0.19
N ALA A 73 10.05 -8.14 -0.86
CA ALA A 73 10.33 -8.29 -2.28
C ALA A 73 11.39 -9.38 -2.51
N LEU A 74 11.11 -10.35 -3.36
CA LEU A 74 12.06 -11.37 -3.83
C LEU A 74 12.70 -10.97 -5.17
N PRO A 75 13.95 -11.39 -5.43
CA PRO A 75 14.88 -12.08 -4.53
C PRO A 75 15.62 -11.10 -3.58
N SER A 76 15.29 -9.81 -3.63
CA SER A 76 16.07 -8.78 -2.94
C SER A 76 16.02 -8.86 -1.41
N LEU A 77 15.02 -9.54 -0.84
CA LEU A 77 14.67 -9.54 0.59
C LEU A 77 14.51 -8.12 1.16
N LYS A 78 14.12 -7.14 0.33
CA LYS A 78 13.76 -5.80 0.80
C LYS A 78 12.38 -5.83 1.41
N CYS A 79 12.24 -5.27 2.62
CA CYS A 79 10.95 -5.13 3.26
C CYS A 79 10.11 -4.08 2.51
N ILE A 80 8.94 -4.49 2.00
CA ILE A 80 7.98 -3.62 1.33
C ILE A 80 7.06 -2.96 2.35
N LYS A 81 6.53 -3.75 3.31
CA LYS A 81 5.57 -3.25 4.29
C LYS A 81 5.66 -4.04 5.59
N LYS A 82 5.53 -3.34 6.71
CA LYS A 82 5.40 -3.91 8.06
C LYS A 82 4.13 -3.38 8.68
N VAL A 83 3.36 -4.26 9.29
CA VAL A 83 2.17 -3.88 10.05
C VAL A 83 2.22 -4.66 11.35
N GLU A 84 2.18 -3.93 12.45
CA GLU A 84 2.15 -4.49 13.80
C GLU A 84 0.70 -4.61 14.26
N ASN A 85 0.43 -5.50 15.22
CA ASN A 85 -0.89 -5.68 15.84
C ASN A 85 -2.02 -5.94 14.81
N VAL A 86 -1.76 -6.74 13.78
CA VAL A 86 -2.80 -7.15 12.81
C VAL A 86 -3.79 -8.12 13.45
N HIS A 87 -3.27 -8.95 14.35
CA HIS A 87 -4.00 -9.96 15.10
C HIS A 87 -3.58 -9.90 16.57
N GLU A 88 -4.50 -10.25 17.47
CA GLU A 88 -4.22 -10.35 18.92
C GLU A 88 -3.56 -11.69 19.28
N LEU A 89 -3.79 -12.71 18.46
CA LEU A 89 -3.20 -14.04 18.59
C LEU A 89 -2.37 -14.40 17.34
N PRO A 90 -1.52 -15.44 17.41
CA PRO A 90 -0.70 -15.84 16.27
C PRO A 90 -1.55 -16.21 15.05
N ALA A 91 -1.12 -15.76 13.87
CA ALA A 91 -1.78 -16.03 12.60
C ALA A 91 -1.08 -17.18 11.87
N PRO A 92 -1.58 -18.43 11.95
CA PRO A 92 -0.90 -19.61 11.38
C PRO A 92 -0.97 -19.67 9.86
N CYS A 93 -1.87 -18.91 9.22
CA CYS A 93 -2.05 -18.93 7.77
C CYS A 93 -2.03 -17.53 7.16
N ALA A 94 -1.47 -17.48 5.96
CA ALA A 94 -1.54 -16.34 5.06
C ALA A 94 -1.66 -16.85 3.62
N ALA A 95 -2.36 -16.09 2.78
CA ALA A 95 -2.47 -16.35 1.35
C ALA A 95 -2.48 -15.03 0.58
N PHE A 96 -1.85 -15.01 -0.59
CA PHE A 96 -2.01 -13.90 -1.52
C PHE A 96 -3.37 -14.01 -2.22
N LEU A 97 -4.01 -12.85 -2.40
CA LEU A 97 -5.22 -12.67 -3.19
C LEU A 97 -4.88 -11.68 -4.32
N GLY A 98 -4.52 -12.23 -5.47
CA GLY A 98 -4.00 -11.45 -6.60
C GLY A 98 -2.64 -10.81 -6.32
N GLU A 99 -2.34 -9.69 -6.98
CA GLU A 99 -0.98 -9.11 -7.00
C GLU A 99 -0.63 -8.23 -5.79
N ALA A 100 -1.63 -7.75 -5.05
CA ALA A 100 -1.46 -6.61 -4.13
C ALA A 100 -2.16 -6.78 -2.77
N THR A 101 -2.84 -7.91 -2.55
CA THR A 101 -3.58 -8.17 -1.32
C THR A 101 -3.13 -9.49 -0.71
N VAL A 102 -3.01 -9.52 0.62
CA VAL A 102 -2.81 -10.74 1.39
C VAL A 102 -3.89 -10.89 2.43
N VAL A 103 -4.34 -12.12 2.63
CA VAL A 103 -5.31 -12.50 3.65
C VAL A 103 -4.59 -13.32 4.71
N SER A 104 -4.88 -13.10 5.98
CA SER A 104 -4.46 -13.97 7.08
C SER A 104 -5.64 -14.32 7.97
N GLY A 105 -5.63 -15.55 8.47
CA GLY A 105 -6.52 -16.01 9.53
C GLY A 105 -5.75 -16.23 10.82
N SER A 106 -6.37 -15.94 11.95
CA SER A 106 -5.74 -15.98 13.27
C SER A 106 -6.57 -16.77 14.29
N GLY A 107 -5.90 -17.23 15.35
CA GLY A 107 -6.55 -17.82 16.52
C GLY A 107 -7.47 -16.86 17.28
N ASP A 108 -7.38 -15.56 17.02
CA ASP A 108 -8.29 -14.52 17.56
C ASP A 108 -9.67 -14.51 16.88
N ARG A 109 -9.92 -15.47 15.97
CA ARG A 109 -11.17 -15.65 15.22
C ARG A 109 -11.44 -14.52 14.22
N SER A 110 -10.42 -13.74 13.87
CA SER A 110 -10.50 -12.71 12.84
C SER A 110 -9.79 -13.11 11.54
N ILE A 111 -10.22 -12.49 10.45
CA ILE A 111 -9.57 -12.54 9.14
C ILE A 111 -9.13 -11.12 8.79
N ASN A 112 -7.85 -10.96 8.47
CA ASN A 112 -7.32 -9.67 8.06
C ASN A 112 -6.95 -9.67 6.58
N LEU A 113 -7.53 -8.71 5.84
CA LEU A 113 -7.10 -8.37 4.48
C LEU A 113 -6.17 -7.17 4.55
N MET A 114 -4.97 -7.34 4.01
CA MET A 114 -3.96 -6.29 3.93
C MET A 114 -3.60 -6.04 2.48
N PHE A 115 -3.91 -4.84 2.01
CA PHE A 115 -3.42 -4.32 0.75
C PHE A 115 -2.01 -3.74 0.94
N PHE A 116 -1.07 -4.07 0.06
CA PHE A 116 0.33 -3.63 0.13
C PHE A 116 0.88 -3.16 -1.22
N GLY A 117 0.13 -3.29 -2.30
CA GLY A 117 0.50 -2.69 -3.58
C GLY A 117 0.54 -1.15 -3.49
N LYS A 118 1.18 -0.51 -4.46
CA LYS A 118 0.95 0.92 -4.69
C LYS A 118 -0.50 1.08 -5.07
N GLY A 119 -1.34 1.41 -4.11
CA GLY A 119 -2.69 1.83 -4.41
C GLY A 119 -2.56 3.04 -5.31
N LYS A 120 -3.22 3.03 -6.48
CA LYS A 120 -3.72 4.26 -7.10
C LYS A 120 -4.84 4.83 -6.21
N GLY A 121 -4.57 5.02 -4.93
CA GLY A 121 -5.57 5.25 -3.90
C GLY A 121 -4.99 6.11 -2.80
N GLY A 122 -5.23 7.42 -2.91
CA GLY A 122 -5.59 8.20 -1.73
C GLY A 122 -4.65 9.30 -1.26
N ILE A 123 -3.56 9.63 -1.96
CA ILE A 123 -2.79 10.86 -1.68
C ILE A 123 -2.69 11.77 -2.91
N LEU A 124 -2.51 11.21 -4.11
CA LEU A 124 -2.49 12.01 -5.34
C LEU A 124 -3.88 12.37 -5.89
N ARG A 125 -4.95 11.74 -5.38
CA ARG A 125 -6.33 12.11 -5.76
C ARG A 125 -6.85 13.25 -4.89
N SER A 126 -6.66 13.18 -3.56
CA SER A 126 -7.13 14.23 -2.65
C SER A 126 -6.48 15.57 -2.95
N ASP A 127 -5.16 15.62 -3.13
CA ASP A 127 -4.48 16.91 -3.16
C ASP A 127 -4.71 17.63 -4.49
N VAL A 128 -4.74 16.87 -5.59
CA VAL A 128 -5.07 17.41 -6.91
C VAL A 128 -6.56 17.73 -7.02
N GLU A 129 -7.46 16.88 -6.50
CA GLU A 129 -8.92 17.17 -6.52
C GLU A 129 -9.25 18.37 -5.61
N VAL A 130 -8.66 18.47 -4.42
CA VAL A 130 -8.80 19.62 -3.53
C VAL A 130 -8.24 20.87 -4.19
N PHE A 131 -7.07 20.78 -4.84
CA PHE A 131 -6.51 21.89 -5.59
C PHE A 131 -7.41 22.31 -6.76
N CYS A 132 -7.96 21.37 -7.53
CA CYS A 132 -8.89 21.63 -8.62
C CYS A 132 -10.20 22.26 -8.12
N VAL A 133 -10.76 21.78 -7.01
CA VAL A 133 -11.97 22.35 -6.39
C VAL A 133 -11.69 23.76 -5.87
N MET A 134 -10.55 24.00 -5.23
CA MET A 134 -10.16 25.32 -4.75
C MET A 134 -9.98 26.31 -5.91
N LEU A 135 -9.35 25.87 -7.01
CA LEU A 135 -9.13 26.68 -8.20
C LEU A 135 -10.45 26.99 -8.91
N ALA A 136 -11.38 26.02 -8.98
CA ALA A 136 -12.73 26.23 -9.50
C ALA A 136 -13.51 27.26 -8.67
N MET A 137 -13.43 27.19 -7.33
CA MET A 137 -14.06 28.17 -6.43
C MET A 137 -13.50 29.59 -6.63
N ILE A 138 -12.18 29.73 -6.83
CA ILE A 138 -11.55 31.03 -7.13
C ILE A 138 -12.05 31.58 -8.47
N ILE A 139 -12.15 30.75 -9.50
CA ILE A 139 -12.67 31.16 -10.82
C ILE A 139 -14.13 31.61 -10.70
N VAL A 140 -14.97 30.86 -10.00
CA VAL A 140 -16.38 31.23 -9.77
C VAL A 140 -16.49 32.56 -9.03
N ALA A 141 -15.71 32.74 -7.95
CA ALA A 141 -15.67 33.99 -7.20
C ALA A 141 -15.22 35.17 -8.09
N PHE A 142 -14.23 34.97 -8.95
CA PHE A 142 -13.78 35.98 -9.91
C PHE A 142 -14.89 36.38 -10.90
N PHE A 143 -15.65 35.42 -11.42
CA PHE A 143 -16.78 35.72 -12.30
C PHE A 143 -17.91 36.45 -11.57
N ILE A 144 -18.25 36.06 -10.34
CA ILE A 144 -19.25 36.76 -9.52
C ILE A 144 -18.82 38.21 -9.30
N LEU A 145 -17.56 38.44 -8.91
CA LEU A 145 -17.03 39.79 -8.70
C LEU A 145 -17.03 40.60 -10.00
N ARG A 146 -16.66 40.00 -11.14
CA ARG A 146 -16.63 40.70 -12.43
C ARG A 146 -18.02 41.06 -12.93
N ILE A 147 -19.01 40.18 -12.74
CA ILE A 147 -20.40 40.47 -13.08
C ILE A 147 -20.98 41.51 -12.11
N GLY A 148 -20.67 41.42 -10.82
CA GLY A 148 -21.08 42.40 -9.81
C GLY A 148 -20.54 43.81 -10.05
N LEU A 149 -19.26 43.93 -10.43
CA LEU A 149 -18.64 45.21 -10.77
C LEU A 149 -19.28 45.85 -12.02
N LYS A 150 -19.49 45.06 -13.08
CA LYS A 150 -20.17 45.53 -14.29
C LYS A 150 -21.64 45.89 -14.05
N GLY A 151 -22.32 45.15 -13.17
CA GLY A 151 -23.68 45.47 -12.75
C GLY A 151 -23.77 46.80 -11.99
N GLY A 152 -22.79 47.10 -11.14
CA GLY A 152 -22.70 48.35 -10.39
C GLY A 152 -22.51 49.58 -11.30
N GLU A 153 -21.65 49.48 -12.31
CA GLU A 153 -21.42 50.56 -13.27
C GLU A 153 -22.67 50.89 -14.10
N LEU A 154 -23.42 49.87 -14.51
CA LEU A 154 -24.69 50.06 -15.24
C LEU A 154 -25.75 50.76 -14.40
N GLN A 155 -25.83 50.45 -13.10
CA GLN A 155 -26.80 51.06 -12.20
C GLN A 155 -26.45 52.53 -11.89
N GLN A 156 -25.17 52.86 -11.80
CA GLN A 156 -24.71 54.24 -11.66
C GLN A 156 -24.94 55.06 -12.94
N GLY A 157 -24.68 54.50 -14.12
CA GLY A 157 -24.96 55.15 -15.40
C GLY A 157 -26.46 55.41 -15.65
N LEU A 158 -27.32 54.46 -15.27
CA LEU A 158 -28.77 54.62 -15.38
C LEU A 158 -29.31 55.66 -14.39
N ALA A 159 -28.77 55.71 -13.17
CA ALA A 159 -29.13 56.72 -12.17
C ALA A 159 -28.66 58.12 -12.60
N ALA A 160 -27.47 58.24 -13.19
CA ALA A 160 -26.95 59.51 -13.68
C ALA A 160 -27.77 60.06 -14.86
N ASN A 161 -28.18 59.20 -15.81
CA ASN A 161 -29.01 59.64 -16.94
C ASN A 161 -30.42 60.07 -16.51
N ARG A 162 -31.03 59.44 -15.50
CA ARG A 162 -32.34 59.88 -14.96
C ARG A 162 -32.29 61.24 -14.27
N LEU A 163 -31.14 61.62 -13.70
CA LEU A 163 -30.96 62.92 -13.09
C LEU A 163 -30.67 64.03 -14.12
N ALA A 164 -30.21 63.67 -15.32
CA ALA A 164 -29.99 64.61 -16.42
C ALA A 164 -31.27 64.93 -17.23
N GLU A 165 -32.34 64.16 -17.06
CA GLU A 165 -33.65 64.37 -17.71
C GLU A 165 -34.68 65.11 -16.83
N LEU A 166 -34.29 65.58 -15.64
CA LEU A 166 -35.08 66.44 -14.74
C LEU A 166 -34.57 67.88 -14.76
#